data_AF-A0A7C5IXZ9-F1
#
_entry.id   AF-A0A7C5IXZ9-F1
#
_cell.length_a   1.000
_cell.length_b   1.000
_cell.length_c   1.000
_cell.angle_alpha   90.00
_cell.angle_beta   90.00
_cell.angle_gamma   90.00
#
_symmetry.space_group_name_H-M   'P 1'
#
loop_
_entity.id
_entity.type
_entity.pdbx_description
1 polymer ?
#
loop_
_entity_poly.entity_id
_entity_poly.type
_entity_poly.pdbx_seq_one_letter_code
_entity_poly.pdbx_strand_id
1 'polypeptide(L)' 'PEGVHSFRLEAMQGEDGRALQVAPGSGWRVRIPLPAEPHPCSFIVRRLEEEERAEGPPRAREAV' A
#
# COMPACT_ATOMS: atom_id res chain seq x y z
N PRO A 1 1.76 13.50 -15.84
CA PRO A 1 1.36 12.91 -14.54
C PRO A 1 2.59 12.31 -13.85
N GLU A 2 2.76 12.54 -12.54
CA GLU A 2 3.94 12.07 -11.78
C GLU A 2 4.01 10.53 -11.67
N GLY A 3 2.89 9.85 -11.96
CA GLY A 3 2.83 8.39 -12.05
C GLY A 3 2.30 7.74 -10.76
N VAL A 4 2.52 6.43 -10.64
CA VAL A 4 2.16 5.66 -9.45
C VAL A 4 3.37 5.58 -8.53
N HIS A 5 3.20 5.97 -7.28
CA HIS A 5 4.22 5.85 -6.24
C HIS A 5 3.81 4.76 -5.25
N SER A 6 4.80 4.02 -4.76
CA SER A 6 4.61 3.05 -3.68
C SER A 6 5.54 3.39 -2.53
N PHE A 7 5.04 3.24 -1.32
CA PHE A 7 5.80 3.48 -0.10
C PHE A 7 5.39 2.46 0.95
N ARG A 8 6.31 2.18 1.87
CA ARG A 8 6.03 1.28 3.00
C ARG A 8 5.33 2.06 4.11
N LEU A 9 4.26 1.48 4.63
CA LEU A 9 3.56 2.04 5.80
C LEU A 9 4.36 1.70 7.07
N GLU A 10 5.22 2.62 7.50
CA GLU A 10 6.08 2.43 8.68
C GLU A 10 5.38 2.84 10.00
N ALA A 11 4.44 3.78 9.95
CA ALA A 11 3.73 4.25 11.14
C ALA A 11 2.30 4.70 10.83
N MET A 12 1.42 4.56 11.81
CA MET A 12 0.08 5.15 11.81
C MET A 12 -0.09 6.03 13.04
N GLN A 13 -1.08 6.93 13.00
CA GLN A 13 -1.47 7.75 14.12
C GLN A 13 -2.97 7.68 14.37
N GLY A 14 -3.40 7.80 15.62
CA GLY A 14 -4.80 7.94 15.98
C GLY A 14 -5.38 9.29 15.56
N GLU A 15 -6.68 9.49 15.77
CA GLU A 15 -7.29 10.81 15.59
C GLU A 15 -6.67 11.87 16.52
N ASP A 16 -6.18 11.44 17.69
CA ASP A 16 -5.48 12.26 18.69
C ASP A 16 -4.00 12.50 18.37
N GLY A 17 -3.51 11.96 17.25
CA GLY A 17 -2.12 12.08 16.81
C GLY A 17 -1.14 11.14 17.52
N ARG A 18 -1.59 10.29 18.45
CA ARG A 18 -0.70 9.31 19.10
C ARG A 18 -0.31 8.20 18.13
N ALA A 19 0.93 7.76 18.22
CA ALA A 19 1.44 6.70 17.37
C ALA A 19 0.68 5.38 17.60
N LEU A 20 0.43 4.66 16.51
CA LEU A 20 -0.26 3.38 16.48
C LEU A 20 0.55 2.39 15.66
N GLN A 21 0.85 1.25 16.27
CA GLN A 21 1.45 0.11 15.56
C GLN A 21 0.39 -0.71 14.84
N VAL A 22 -0.82 -0.79 15.39
CA VAL A 22 -1.92 -1.61 14.88
C VAL A 22 -3.24 -0.86 15.05
N ALA A 23 -4.10 -0.92 14.03
CA ALA A 23 -5.49 -0.50 14.15
C ALA A 23 -6.28 -1.58 14.95
N PRO A 24 -6.92 -1.27 16.09
CA PRO A 24 -7.63 -2.19 16.97
C PRO A 24 -8.81 -2.92 16.32
N GLY A 25 -9.33 -2.43 15.20
CA GLY A 25 -10.42 -3.09 14.51
C GLY A 25 -11.08 -2.27 13.40
N SER A 26 -12.12 -2.85 12.82
CA SER A 26 -12.96 -2.21 11.81
C SER A 26 -13.63 -0.95 12.36
N GLY A 27 -13.70 0.09 11.54
CA GLY A 27 -14.33 1.36 11.89
C GLY A 27 -13.40 2.34 12.62
N TRP A 28 -12.17 1.95 12.92
CA TRP A 28 -11.19 2.89 13.44
C TRP A 28 -10.65 3.83 12.37
N ARG A 29 -10.51 5.10 12.75
CA ARG A 29 -9.91 6.13 11.91
C ARG A 29 -8.46 6.30 12.32
N VAL A 30 -7.59 6.27 11.32
CA VAL A 30 -6.16 6.46 11.49
C VAL A 30 -5.68 7.52 10.51
N ARG A 31 -4.58 8.18 10.85
CA ARG A 31 -3.82 9.06 9.96
C ARG A 31 -2.57 8.31 9.51
N ILE A 32 -2.28 8.40 8.22
CA ILE A 32 -1.08 7.83 7.60
C ILE A 32 -0.23 8.99 7.09
N PRO A 33 1.02 9.15 7.56
CA PRO A 33 1.93 10.12 6.99
C PRO A 33 2.32 9.70 5.58
N LEU A 34 2.16 10.61 4.63
CA LEU A 34 2.58 10.40 3.24
C LEU A 34 3.98 10.99 3.02
N PRO A 35 4.83 10.35 2.21
CA PRO A 35 6.20 10.83 1.94
C PRO A 35 6.23 12.09 1.07
N ALA A 36 5.09 12.50 0.51
CA ALA A 36 4.92 13.69 -0.29
C ALA A 36 3.49 14.22 -0.13
N GLU A 37 3.29 15.49 -0.46
CA GLU A 37 1.97 16.12 -0.44
C GLU A 37 1.09 15.54 -1.56
N PRO A 38 -0.07 14.95 -1.24
CA PRO A 38 -0.91 14.35 -2.26
C PRO A 38 -1.68 15.43 -3.04
N HIS A 39 -1.83 15.25 -4.35
CA HIS A 39 -2.81 15.99 -5.12
C HIS A 39 -4.24 15.68 -4.61
N PRO A 40 -5.19 16.64 -4.61
CA PRO A 40 -6.57 16.39 -4.15
C PRO A 40 -7.33 15.27 -4.89
N CYS A 41 -6.84 14.88 -6.07
CA CYS A 41 -7.40 13.80 -6.89
C CYS A 41 -6.60 12.49 -6.82
N SER A 42 -5.66 12.37 -5.87
CA SER A 42 -4.89 11.15 -5.67
C SER A 42 -5.74 10.05 -5.01
N PHE A 43 -5.53 8.81 -5.44
CA PHE A 43 -6.09 7.63 -4.81
C PHE A 43 -5.02 6.86 -4.04
N ILE A 44 -5.39 6.33 -2.88
CA ILE A 44 -4.54 5.46 -2.09
C ILE A 44 -5.17 4.07 -2.10
N VAL A 45 -4.36 3.07 -2.41
CA VAL A 45 -4.76 1.66 -2.39
C VAL A 45 -3.79 0.88 -1.53
N ARG A 46 -4.29 -0.13 -0.83
CA ARG A 46 -3.42 -1.11 -0.18
C ARG A 46 -2.90 -2.06 -1.24
N ARG A 47 -1.58 -2.06 -1.45
CA ARG A 47 -0.94 -3.12 -2.20
C ARG A 47 -0.81 -4.33 -1.28
N LEU A 48 -1.52 -5.40 -1.62
CA LEU A 48 -1.22 -6.71 -1.06
C LEU A 48 0.00 -7.22 -1.81
N GLU A 49 1.03 -7.64 -1.09
CA GLU A 49 2.08 -8.43 -1.72
C GLU A 49 1.38 -9.66 -2.29
N GLU A 50 1.55 -9.93 -3.59
CA GLU A 50 1.32 -11.27 -4.08
C GLU A 50 2.29 -12.13 -3.25
N GLU A 51 1.77 -13.01 -2.37
CA GLU A 51 2.54 -14.18 -1.95
C GLU A 51 3.23 -14.68 -3.21
N GLU A 52 4.57 -14.72 -3.20
CA GLU A 52 5.42 -15.17 -4.30
C GLU A 52 4.62 -16.12 -5.17
N ARG A 53 4.16 -15.62 -6.32
CA ARG A 53 3.27 -16.32 -7.22
C ARG A 53 3.96 -17.66 -7.47
N ALA A 54 3.49 -18.70 -6.79
CA ALA A 54 4.18 -19.97 -6.67
C ALA A 54 4.72 -20.34 -8.05
N GLU A 55 6.04 -20.44 -8.13
CA GLU A 55 6.83 -20.53 -9.36
C GLU A 55 6.19 -21.54 -10.31
N GLY A 56 5.34 -21.03 -11.20
CA GLY A 56 4.75 -21.80 -12.27
C GLY A 56 5.83 -22.01 -13.31
N PRO A 57 6.00 -23.23 -13.87
CA PRO A 57 7.07 -23.49 -14.81
C PRO A 57 7.00 -22.52 -16.00
N PRO A 58 8.15 -22.09 -16.55
CA PRO A 58 8.19 -21.10 -17.60
C PRO A 58 7.30 -21.57 -18.75
N ARG A 59 6.33 -20.72 -19.15
CA ARG A 59 5.55 -20.99 -20.36
C ARG A 59 6.53 -21.05 -21.51
N ALA A 60 6.65 -22.25 -22.10
CA ALA A 60 7.38 -22.46 -23.33
C ALA A 60 6.94 -21.39 -24.34
N ARG A 61 7.91 -20.63 -24.84
CA ARG A 61 7.68 -19.77 -25.99
C ARG A 61 7.37 -20.69 -27.16
N GLU A 62 6.11 -20.76 -27.57
CA GLU A 62 5.78 -21.31 -28.89
C GLU A 62 6.37 -20.36 -29.93
N ALA A 63 7.38 -20.87 -30.64
CA ALA A 63 7.84 -20.31 -31.89
C ALA A 63 7.11 -21.04 -33.02
N VAL A 64 6.19 -20.33 -33.69
CA VAL A 64 5.81 -20.55 -35.10
C VAL A 64 5.47 -19.18 -35.69
#